data_AF-A0A9D9HNA0-F1
#
_entry.id   AF-A0A9D9HNA0-F1
#
_cell.length_a   1.000
_cell.length_b   1.000
_cell.length_c   1.000
_cell.angle_alpha   90.00
_cell.angle_beta   90.00
_cell.angle_gamma   90.00
#
_symmetry.space_group_name_H-M   'P 1'
#
loop_
_entity.id
_entity.type
_entity.pdbx_description
1 polymer ?
#
loop_
_entity_poly.entity_id
_entity_poly.type
_entity_poly.pdbx_seq_one_letter_code
_entity_poly.pdbx_strand_id
1 'polypeptide(L)'
;MASKKARFFCEFCGAEVKREDKLCKTCGRFFASVRCPKCGTTGGPGDFKRGCPNCGYAFGKDSGRNAVIKTKKGGEPDSLPFWIYAAVFLLTLVVAFFVVLSVKT
;
A
#
# COMPACT_ATOMS: atom_id res chain seq x y z
N MET A 1 7.24 13.35 32.01
CA MET A 1 7.60 13.56 30.58
C MET A 1 6.35 13.41 29.75
N ALA A 2 5.84 14.52 29.18
CA ALA A 2 4.57 14.55 28.47
C ALA A 2 4.66 13.74 27.15
N SER A 3 3.99 12.60 27.10
CA SER A 3 3.86 11.78 25.89
C SER A 3 3.01 12.57 24.89
N LYS A 4 3.67 13.29 23.97
CA LYS A 4 3.02 14.11 22.96
C LYS A 4 2.37 13.16 21.94
N LYS A 5 1.12 12.77 22.18
CA LYS A 5 0.35 11.92 21.26
C LYS A 5 0.31 12.58 19.89
N ALA A 6 0.64 11.81 18.86
CA ALA A 6 0.57 12.27 17.48
C ALA A 6 -0.90 12.53 17.12
N ARG A 7 -1.18 13.76 16.70
CA ARG A 7 -2.49 14.18 16.18
C ARG A 7 -2.52 14.00 14.68
N PHE A 8 -3.62 13.49 14.17
CA PHE A 8 -3.86 13.25 12.74
C PHE A 8 -5.03 14.12 12.29
N PHE A 9 -5.01 14.55 11.03
CA PHE A 9 -6.03 15.47 10.49
C PHE A 9 -6.62 14.92 9.20
N CYS A 10 -7.92 15.12 9.02
CA CYS A 10 -8.64 14.79 7.79
C CYS A 10 -8.17 15.68 6.63
N GLU A 11 -7.95 15.09 5.45
CA GLU A 11 -7.54 15.83 4.25
C GLU A 11 -8.66 16.71 3.65
N PHE A 12 -9.92 16.31 3.83
CA PHE A 12 -11.07 17.02 3.24
C PHE A 12 -11.59 18.17 4.10
N CYS A 13 -11.60 18.01 5.43
CA CYS A 13 -12.17 19.01 6.34
C CYS A 13 -11.19 19.56 7.38
N GLY A 14 -9.96 19.02 7.46
CA GLY A 14 -8.96 19.45 8.43
C GLY A 14 -9.28 19.05 9.89
N ALA A 15 -10.37 18.32 10.14
CA ALA A 15 -10.74 17.91 11.50
C ALA A 15 -9.69 16.97 12.12
N GLU A 16 -9.46 17.10 13.42
CA GLU A 16 -8.58 16.20 14.17
C GLU A 16 -9.26 14.83 14.35
N VAL A 17 -8.52 13.77 14.04
CA VAL A 17 -9.01 12.40 13.97
C VAL A 17 -8.03 11.47 14.69
N LYS A 18 -8.54 10.40 15.30
CA LYS A 18 -7.68 9.43 15.99
C LYS A 18 -7.06 8.45 15.00
N ARG A 19 -5.96 7.79 15.42
CA ARG A 19 -5.27 6.78 14.60
C ARG A 19 -6.18 5.59 14.28
N GLU A 20 -7.14 5.29 15.16
CA GLU A 20 -8.02 4.13 15.06
C GLU A 20 -9.32 4.42 14.30
N ASP A 21 -9.67 5.70 14.10
CA ASP A 21 -10.89 6.08 13.39
C ASP A 21 -10.73 5.75 11.90
N LYS A 22 -11.66 4.95 11.35
CA LYS A 22 -11.72 4.61 9.91
C LYS A 22 -12.50 5.63 9.08
N LEU A 23 -13.27 6.47 9.78
CA LEU A 23 -14.23 7.42 9.22
C LEU A 23 -14.13 8.75 9.96
N CYS A 24 -14.18 9.83 9.20
CA CYS A 24 -14.23 11.19 9.71
C CYS A 24 -15.57 11.45 10.39
N LYS A 25 -15.59 11.65 11.72
CA LYS A 25 -16.83 11.96 12.46
C LYS A 25 -17.45 13.30 12.07
N THR A 26 -16.67 14.21 11.49
CA THR A 26 -17.12 15.55 11.10
C THR A 26 -17.69 15.58 9.67
N CYS A 27 -17.16 14.74 8.78
CA CYS A 27 -17.41 14.82 7.34
C CYS A 27 -17.91 13.52 6.71
N GLY A 28 -18.01 12.44 7.49
CA GLY A 28 -18.56 11.14 7.06
C GLY A 28 -17.70 10.36 6.05
N ARG A 29 -16.60 10.93 5.54
CA ARG A 29 -15.73 10.26 4.57
C ARG A 29 -14.84 9.21 5.22
N PHE A 30 -14.60 8.14 4.48
CA PHE A 30 -13.58 7.16 4.79
C PHE A 30 -12.20 7.82 4.70
N PHE A 31 -11.34 7.57 5.69
CA PHE A 31 -9.93 7.97 5.60
C PHE A 31 -9.23 7.07 4.60
N ALA A 32 -9.34 7.40 3.32
CA ALA A 32 -8.38 6.88 2.34
C ALA A 32 -6.97 7.38 2.68
N SER A 33 -6.87 8.57 3.29
CA SER A 33 -5.58 9.23 3.50
C SER A 33 -5.54 10.08 4.78
N VAL A 34 -4.46 9.93 5.54
CA VAL A 34 -4.07 10.69 6.74
C VAL A 34 -2.97 11.69 6.36
N ARG A 35 -3.09 12.96 6.77
CA ARG A 35 -2.10 14.01 6.48
C ARG A 35 -1.09 14.21 7.62
N CYS A 36 0.20 14.21 7.30
CA CYS A 36 1.28 14.54 8.22
C CYS A 36 1.31 16.05 8.54
N PRO A 37 1.32 16.46 9.81
CA PRO A 37 1.42 17.88 10.18
C PRO A 37 2.82 18.47 9.98
N LYS A 38 3.87 17.65 9.89
CA LYS A 38 5.26 18.13 9.75
C LYS A 38 5.69 18.38 8.30
N CYS A 39 5.25 17.53 7.37
CA CYS A 39 5.66 17.61 5.97
C CYS A 39 4.49 17.64 4.98
N GLY A 40 3.25 17.59 5.45
CA GLY A 40 2.08 17.62 4.58
C GLY A 40 1.83 16.34 3.78
N THR A 41 2.72 15.34 3.83
CA THR A 41 2.53 14.05 3.14
C THR A 41 1.22 13.41 3.59
N THR A 42 0.43 12.98 2.61
CA THR A 42 -0.81 12.25 2.82
C THR A 42 -0.61 10.78 2.45
N GLY A 43 -1.34 9.86 3.09
CA GLY A 43 -1.32 8.44 2.71
C GLY A 43 -2.17 7.58 3.64
N GLY A 44 -2.32 6.29 3.35
CA GLY A 44 -3.30 5.45 4.03
C GLY A 44 -3.11 5.35 5.55
N PRO A 45 -4.18 5.12 6.33
CA PRO A 45 -4.08 4.90 7.78
C PRO A 45 -3.15 3.72 8.14
N GLY A 46 -2.96 2.77 7.21
CA GLY A 46 -2.00 1.67 7.34
C GLY A 46 -0.53 2.10 7.34
N ASP A 47 -0.17 3.10 6.54
CA ASP A 47 1.21 3.58 6.39
C ASP A 47 1.61 4.50 7.55
N PHE A 48 0.64 5.20 8.12
CA PHE A 48 0.84 6.08 9.28
C PHE A 48 0.75 5.37 10.65
N LYS A 49 0.50 4.04 10.68
CA LYS A 49 0.46 3.26 11.94
C LYS A 49 1.74 3.41 12.75
N ARG A 50 2.89 3.44 12.07
CA ARG A 50 4.21 3.55 12.69
C ARG A 50 4.74 4.99 12.71
N GLY A 51 4.05 5.96 12.14
CA GLY A 51 4.56 7.32 11.93
C GLY A 51 4.62 7.68 10.44
N CYS A 52 5.00 8.92 10.12
CA CYS A 52 5.08 9.40 8.75
C CYS A 52 6.30 8.78 8.02
N PRO A 53 6.10 8.07 6.90
CA PRO A 53 7.22 7.44 6.17
C PRO A 53 8.17 8.44 5.51
N ASN A 54 7.72 9.67 5.26
CA ASN A 54 8.52 10.69 4.58
C ASN A 54 9.42 11.48 5.56
N CYS A 55 8.85 12.02 6.64
CA CYS A 55 9.58 12.89 7.58
C CYS A 55 9.85 12.28 8.97
N GLY A 56 9.34 11.08 9.23
CA GLY A 56 9.49 10.39 10.51
C GLY A 56 8.74 10.96 11.71
N TYR A 57 7.76 11.83 11.47
CA TYR A 57 6.86 12.29 12.51
C TYR A 57 6.09 11.12 13.14
N ALA A 58 6.09 11.04 14.48
CA ALA A 58 5.38 10.02 15.27
C ALA A 58 5.88 8.57 15.18
N PHE A 59 7.16 8.33 14.82
CA PHE A 59 7.79 7.03 15.04
C PHE A 59 7.76 6.66 16.53
N GLY A 60 6.86 5.75 16.90
CA GLY A 60 6.73 5.24 18.26
C GLY A 60 7.99 4.45 18.63
N LYS A 61 8.58 4.78 19.79
CA LYS A 61 9.73 4.09 20.39
C LYS A 61 9.48 2.59 20.68
N ASP A 62 8.26 2.10 20.44
CA ASP A 62 7.84 0.71 20.69
C ASP A 62 8.23 -0.26 19.57
N SER A 63 8.89 0.22 18.50
CA SER A 63 9.42 -0.64 17.43
C SER A 63 10.76 -1.31 17.80
N GLY A 64 11.20 -1.18 19.05
CA GLY A 64 12.54 -1.56 19.51
C GLY A 64 12.76 -3.02 19.88
N ARG A 65 11.77 -3.93 19.80
CA ARG A 65 12.02 -5.37 20.04
C ARG A 65 11.11 -6.22 19.16
N ASN A 66 11.71 -7.02 18.28
CA ASN A 66 11.08 -8.04 17.43
C ASN A 66 10.17 -7.58 16.29
N ALA A 67 10.72 -6.79 15.36
CA ALA A 67 10.35 -6.95 13.96
C ALA A 67 11.62 -7.39 13.20
N VAL A 68 11.87 -8.70 13.26
CA VAL A 68 12.62 -9.40 12.22
C VAL A 68 12.18 -8.84 10.87
N ILE A 69 13.19 -8.50 10.07
CA ILE A 69 13.14 -8.04 8.69
C ILE A 69 11.93 -8.65 7.97
N LYS A 70 10.88 -7.85 7.77
CA LYS A 70 9.98 -8.04 6.63
C LYS A 70 10.21 -6.87 5.70
N THR A 71 11.07 -7.11 4.73
CA THR A 71 11.10 -6.41 3.44
C THR A 71 9.66 -6.29 2.94
N LYS A 72 9.04 -5.12 3.17
CA LYS A 72 7.88 -4.68 2.41
C LYS A 72 8.38 -4.45 0.98
N LYS A 73 8.19 -5.42 0.09
CA LYS A 73 8.01 -5.08 -1.33
C LYS A 73 6.68 -4.31 -1.40
N GLY A 74 6.75 -2.99 -1.57
CA GLY A 74 5.70 -2.24 -2.27
C GLY A 74 5.58 -2.87 -3.68
N GLY A 75 4.39 -3.04 -4.24
CA GLY A 75 3.43 -1.99 -4.53
C GLY A 75 3.46 -1.81 -6.05
N GLU A 76 2.49 -2.42 -6.74
CA GLU A 76 2.12 -2.27 -8.16
C GLU A 76 3.09 -2.78 -9.27
N PRO A 77 2.61 -3.16 -10.47
CA PRO A 77 1.23 -3.31 -10.94
C PRO A 77 0.85 -4.78 -11.18
N ASP A 78 -0.39 -5.00 -11.63
CA ASP A 78 -1.01 -6.24 -12.14
C ASP A 78 -0.24 -6.92 -13.28
N SER A 79 0.99 -7.33 -13.02
CA SER A 79 1.73 -8.22 -13.90
C SER A 79 1.48 -9.63 -13.39
N LEU A 80 0.62 -10.36 -14.11
CA LEU A 80 0.42 -11.79 -13.88
C LEU A 80 1.81 -12.44 -13.75
N PRO A 81 2.02 -13.33 -12.77
CA PRO A 81 3.29 -14.02 -12.55
C PRO A 81 4.01 -14.34 -13.85
N PHE A 82 5.33 -14.14 -13.91
CA PHE A 82 6.12 -14.41 -15.11
C PHE A 82 5.85 -15.80 -15.73
N TRP A 83 5.48 -16.78 -14.90
CA TRP A 83 5.09 -18.11 -15.32
C TRP A 83 3.84 -18.15 -16.22
N ILE A 84 2.92 -17.20 -16.06
CA ILE A 84 1.71 -17.09 -16.90
C ILE A 84 2.07 -16.64 -18.31
N TYR A 85 3.01 -15.71 -18.48
CA TYR A 85 3.51 -15.36 -19.80
C TYR A 85 4.23 -16.54 -20.47
N ALA A 86 5.03 -17.31 -19.71
CA ALA A 86 5.65 -18.52 -20.21
C ALA A 86 4.61 -19.59 -20.62
N ALA A 87 3.55 -19.76 -19.83
CA ALA A 87 2.45 -20.68 -20.13
C ALA A 87 1.66 -20.26 -21.39
N VAL A 88 1.31 -18.97 -21.52
CA VAL A 88 0.63 -18.44 -22.71
C VAL A 88 1.51 -18.60 -23.94
N PHE A 89 2.80 -18.26 -23.86
CA PHE A 89 3.73 -18.41 -24.96
C PHE A 89 3.85 -19.87 -25.42
N LEU A 90 4.00 -20.81 -24.48
CA LEU A 90 4.04 -22.24 -24.78
C LEU A 90 2.75 -22.71 -25.46
N LEU A 91 1.58 -22.31 -24.93
CA LEU A 91 0.28 -22.67 -25.49
C LEU A 91 0.14 -22.13 -26.92
N THR A 92 0.55 -20.88 -27.18
CA THR A 92 0.51 -20.30 -28.53
C THR A 92 1.40 -21.04 -29.53
N LEU A 93 2.60 -21.48 -29.12
CA LEU A 93 3.49 -22.25 -29.99
C LEU A 93 2.91 -23.64 -30.31
N VAL A 94 2.31 -24.31 -29.33
CA VAL A 94 1.68 -25.62 -29.53
C VAL A 94 0.53 -25.51 -30.53
N VAL A 95 -0.36 -24.53 -30.36
CA VAL A 95 -1.49 -24.31 -31.29
C VAL A 95 -0.98 -23.99 -32.69
N ALA A 96 -0.01 -23.09 -32.82
CA ALA A 96 0.56 -22.73 -34.12
C ALA A 96 1.19 -23.96 -34.81
N PHE A 97 1.91 -24.80 -34.06
CA PHE A 97 2.50 -26.04 -34.58
C PHE A 97 1.44 -27.02 -35.08
N PHE A 98 0.38 -27.25 -34.31
CA PHE A 98 -0.74 -28.11 -34.74
C PHE A 98 -1.43 -27.57 -35.99
N VAL A 99 -1.70 -26.27 -36.07
CA VAL A 99 -2.31 -25.65 -37.26
C VAL A 99 -1.41 -25.82 -38.48
N VAL A 100 -0.10 -25.61 -38.35
CA VAL A 100 0.85 -25.84 -39.45
C VAL A 100 0.84 -27.30 -39.88
N LEU A 101 0.81 -28.25 -38.95
CA LEU A 101 0.69 -29.68 -39.29
C LEU A 101 -0.62 -30.00 -40.02
N SER A 102 -1.74 -29.41 -39.60
CA SER A 102 -3.05 -29.60 -40.26
C SER A 102 -3.14 -28.97 -41.64
N VAL A 103 -2.39 -27.90 -41.92
CA VAL A 103 -2.34 -27.27 -43.25
C VAL A 103 -1.31 -27.95 -44.16
N LYS A 104 -0.28 -28.56 -43.57
CA LYS A 104 0.80 -29.26 -44.28
C LYS A 104 0.44 -30.72 -44.61
N THR A 105 -0.51 -31.30 -43.88
CA THR A 105 -1.13 -32.62 -44.14
C THR A 105 -2.24 -32.47 -45.15
#